data_AF-A0A9X4RG23-F1
#
_entry.id   AF-A0A9X4RG23-F1
#
_cell.length_a   1.000
_cell.length_b   1.000
_cell.length_c   1.000
_cell.angle_alpha   90.00
_cell.angle_beta   90.00
_cell.angle_gamma   90.00
#
_symmetry.space_group_name_H-M   'P 1'
#
loop_
_entity.id
_entity.type
_entity.pdbx_description
1 polymer ?
#
loop_
_entity_poly.entity_id
_entity_poly.type
_entity_poly.pdbx_seq_one_letter_code
_entity_poly.pdbx_strand_id
1 'polypeptide(L)'
;MNDIKAIESAIGLTFLDKNLLWQSLTHTTYARFIGTPEAHNGCLAILGDTLLDLIVVEHLYKIYGNQHGKQFISDERDKLVNKDENLNLFSEKICLNKLVRAKKTNDLISSEDIIRSFKALLAAIYLDQGLGIAQNWFINQFLSHLDSDRSKTIENKLSIVDIAVIEKAISHEFCNEAFLQTAITERSYAVRWKNAGDHNEGLALLGDSLLDFIVLEYLYNLKGKYGKGKLSSNRDKLVKDNTLEFIANRLGLARFIRHDGMLGTKNLTDGLEAILGAIYLDGGLNVSRDWLFRQIPKEIITQIENQFCQDESMSQFLPANIFSTDSLISSIDISYSKLNDLLSKGQWQDADLETKELMLRVVGEVNYLPSELIDTFPCDDLEIIDQLWTHYSEGRFGFSIQVKILKEVEEIWDSFGDRVGWRVNQVWQSKNDRIYDLNAPKGHLPSAAIRAAGKGAKTRMQVLKRAEICRL
;
A
#
# COMPACT_ATOMS: atom_id res chain seq x y z
N MET A 1 -23.65 -10.13 9.81
CA MET A 1 -24.03 -8.77 9.42
C MET A 1 -23.17 -7.86 10.26
N ASN A 2 -22.10 -7.36 9.66
CA ASN A 2 -20.99 -6.69 10.32
C ASN A 2 -21.13 -5.21 9.93
N ASP A 3 -21.85 -4.45 10.75
CA ASP A 3 -22.18 -3.05 10.46
C ASP A 3 -20.89 -2.22 10.55
N ILE A 4 -20.48 -1.61 9.42
CA ILE A 4 -19.32 -0.71 9.35
C ILE A 4 -19.43 0.37 10.44
N LYS A 5 -20.65 0.87 10.69
CA LYS A 5 -20.87 1.90 11.71
C LYS A 5 -20.56 1.40 13.11
N ALA A 6 -20.83 0.13 13.40
CA ALA A 6 -20.50 -0.47 14.70
C ALA A 6 -18.98 -0.62 14.88
N ILE A 7 -18.26 -0.98 13.81
CA ILE A 7 -16.79 -1.05 13.82
C ILE A 7 -16.21 0.35 14.03
N GLU A 8 -16.65 1.33 13.24
CA GLU A 8 -16.21 2.73 13.33
C GLU A 8 -16.50 3.35 14.68
N SER A 9 -17.65 3.02 15.27
CA SER A 9 -17.99 3.44 16.64
C SER A 9 -17.09 2.77 17.69
N ALA A 10 -16.70 1.51 17.50
CA ALA A 10 -15.83 0.80 18.45
C ALA A 10 -14.38 1.31 18.40
N ILE A 11 -13.88 1.66 17.21
CA ILE A 11 -12.54 2.23 17.03
C ILE A 11 -12.50 3.75 17.27
N GLY A 12 -13.66 4.42 17.29
CA GLY A 12 -13.78 5.87 17.48
C GLY A 12 -13.31 6.69 16.27
N LEU A 13 -13.38 6.13 15.06
CA LEU A 13 -12.85 6.73 13.84
C LEU A 13 -13.65 6.25 12.62
N THR A 14 -13.94 7.16 11.68
CA THR A 14 -14.64 6.85 10.43
C THR A 14 -13.65 6.72 9.28
N PHE A 15 -13.78 5.69 8.45
CA PHE A 15 -12.95 5.44 7.27
C PHE A 15 -13.52 6.08 6.00
N LEU A 16 -12.66 6.58 5.13
CA LEU A 16 -13.03 7.01 3.78
C LEU A 16 -13.12 5.79 2.85
N ASP A 17 -12.11 4.91 2.88
CA ASP A 17 -12.09 3.62 2.19
C ASP A 17 -12.54 2.49 3.12
N LYS A 18 -13.80 2.09 2.94
CA LYS A 18 -14.39 0.97 3.71
C LYS A 18 -13.76 -0.38 3.35
N ASN A 19 -13.20 -0.54 2.15
CA ASN A 19 -12.57 -1.80 1.75
C ASN A 19 -11.28 -2.04 2.53
N LEU A 20 -10.54 -0.96 2.79
CA LEU A 20 -9.30 -1.00 3.56
C LEU A 20 -9.57 -1.37 5.03
N LEU A 21 -10.64 -0.83 5.63
CA LEU A 21 -11.14 -1.26 6.95
C LEU A 21 -11.55 -2.75 6.93
N TRP A 22 -12.23 -3.21 5.89
CA TRP A 22 -12.59 -4.61 5.77
C TRP A 22 -11.36 -5.52 5.63
N GLN A 23 -10.39 -5.09 4.85
CA GLN A 23 -9.17 -5.86 4.60
C GLN A 23 -8.38 -6.02 5.89
N SER A 24 -8.23 -4.97 6.71
CA SER A 24 -7.47 -5.02 7.97
C SER A 24 -8.05 -6.02 8.98
N LEU A 25 -9.37 -6.23 8.95
CA LEU A 25 -10.09 -7.17 9.81
C LEU A 25 -10.25 -8.57 9.18
N THR A 26 -9.73 -8.81 7.98
CA THR A 26 -9.90 -10.09 7.26
C THR A 26 -8.75 -11.05 7.52
N HIS A 27 -9.05 -12.13 8.26
CA HIS A 27 -8.12 -13.23 8.44
C HIS A 27 -7.96 -14.05 7.14
N THR A 28 -6.80 -14.70 6.98
CA THR A 28 -6.47 -15.53 5.80
C THR A 28 -7.49 -16.63 5.52
N THR A 29 -8.05 -17.24 6.58
CA THR A 29 -9.05 -18.31 6.43
C THR A 29 -10.38 -17.79 5.87
N TYR A 30 -10.78 -16.58 6.23
CA TYR A 30 -11.97 -15.94 5.67
C TYR A 30 -11.74 -15.50 4.23
N ALA A 31 -10.58 -14.88 3.95
CA ALA A 31 -10.18 -14.47 2.59
C ALA A 31 -10.24 -15.65 1.60
N ARG A 32 -9.68 -16.80 1.98
CA ARG A 32 -9.75 -18.04 1.17
C ARG A 32 -11.17 -18.56 1.04
N PHE A 33 -11.96 -18.50 2.11
CA PHE A 33 -13.34 -19.00 2.11
C PHE A 33 -14.24 -18.25 1.12
N ILE A 34 -14.05 -16.94 0.97
CA ILE A 34 -14.82 -16.11 0.03
C ILE A 34 -14.22 -16.05 -1.38
N GLY A 35 -13.14 -16.81 -1.64
CA GLY A 35 -12.51 -16.87 -2.97
C GLY A 35 -11.56 -15.71 -3.30
N THR A 36 -11.17 -14.88 -2.32
CA THR A 36 -10.24 -13.74 -2.51
C THR A 36 -9.04 -13.85 -1.56
N PRO A 37 -8.16 -14.86 -1.72
CA PRO A 37 -7.08 -15.16 -0.77
C PRO A 37 -6.13 -13.98 -0.51
N GLU A 38 -5.96 -13.07 -1.47
CA GLU A 38 -5.15 -11.86 -1.42
C GLU A 38 -5.76 -10.73 -0.58
N ALA A 39 -7.06 -10.76 -0.30
CA ALA A 39 -7.76 -9.75 0.49
C ALA A 39 -7.54 -9.89 2.02
N HIS A 40 -6.54 -10.68 2.42
CA HIS A 40 -6.19 -10.86 3.82
C HIS A 40 -5.36 -9.69 4.37
N ASN A 41 -5.36 -9.52 5.69
CA ASN A 41 -4.72 -8.41 6.37
C ASN A 41 -3.18 -8.51 6.50
N GLY A 42 -2.55 -9.51 5.90
CA GLY A 42 -1.16 -9.86 6.22
C GLY A 42 -0.16 -8.78 5.82
N CYS A 43 -0.29 -8.19 4.63
CA CYS A 43 0.59 -7.13 4.17
C CYS A 43 0.40 -5.84 4.99
N LEU A 44 -0.86 -5.49 5.28
CA LEU A 44 -1.21 -4.36 6.16
C LEU A 44 -0.60 -4.54 7.56
N ALA A 45 -0.61 -5.76 8.09
CA ALA A 45 -0.06 -6.03 9.42
C ALA A 45 1.46 -5.80 9.50
N ILE A 46 2.20 -6.07 8.41
CA ILE A 46 3.65 -5.83 8.37
C ILE A 46 3.92 -4.32 8.31
N LEU A 47 3.21 -3.59 7.45
CA LEU A 47 3.31 -2.13 7.39
C LEU A 47 2.95 -1.51 8.74
N GLY A 48 1.88 -2.01 9.34
CA GLY A 48 1.39 -1.56 10.64
C GLY A 48 2.34 -1.84 11.80
N ASP A 49 3.16 -2.87 11.70
CA ASP A 49 4.21 -3.18 12.67
C ASP A 49 5.27 -2.08 12.68
N THR A 50 5.81 -1.74 11.50
CA THR A 50 6.81 -0.65 11.37
C THR A 50 6.22 0.72 11.69
N LEU A 51 4.94 0.94 11.36
CA LEU A 51 4.25 2.18 11.71
C LEU A 51 4.06 2.29 13.23
N LEU A 52 3.68 1.21 13.90
CA LEU A 52 3.54 1.18 15.35
C LEU A 52 4.87 1.48 16.03
N ASP A 53 5.95 0.86 15.56
CA ASP A 53 7.31 1.12 16.03
C ASP A 53 7.69 2.60 15.88
N LEU A 54 7.50 3.18 14.69
CA LEU A 54 7.75 4.60 14.42
C LEU A 54 6.95 5.52 15.36
N ILE A 55 5.64 5.29 15.51
CA ILE A 55 4.76 6.12 16.36
C ILE A 55 5.24 6.09 17.83
N VAL A 56 5.57 4.90 18.33
CA VAL A 56 5.98 4.73 19.73
C VAL A 56 7.36 5.34 19.96
N VAL A 57 8.33 5.07 19.08
CA VAL A 57 9.69 5.63 19.18
C VAL A 57 9.66 7.15 19.09
N GLU A 58 8.87 7.72 18.18
CA GLU A 58 8.70 9.17 18.08
C GLU A 58 8.08 9.77 19.35
N HIS A 59 7.03 9.14 19.89
CA HIS A 59 6.37 9.62 21.09
C HIS A 59 7.30 9.58 22.31
N LEU A 60 8.04 8.47 22.49
CA LEU A 60 9.04 8.34 23.55
C LEU A 60 10.20 9.33 23.36
N TYR A 61 10.68 9.54 22.13
CA TYR A 61 11.70 10.52 21.84
C TYR A 61 11.22 11.95 22.17
N LYS A 62 9.96 12.29 21.90
CA LYS A 62 9.37 13.59 22.27
C LYS A 62 9.28 13.81 23.79
N ILE A 63 9.14 12.74 24.57
CA ILE A 63 9.08 12.79 26.04
C ILE A 63 10.50 12.87 26.64
N TYR A 64 11.37 11.94 26.27
CA TYR A 64 12.67 11.74 26.93
C TYR A 64 13.84 12.43 26.21
N GLY A 65 13.67 12.78 24.94
CA GLY A 65 14.74 13.27 24.08
C GLY A 65 15.92 12.29 24.07
N ASN A 66 17.11 12.85 24.26
CA ASN A 66 18.37 12.10 24.29
C ASN A 66 18.89 11.81 25.70
N GLN A 67 18.13 12.12 26.75
CA GLN A 67 18.64 12.12 28.14
C GLN A 67 19.16 10.75 28.62
N HIS A 68 18.61 9.66 28.09
CA HIS A 68 18.89 8.30 28.54
C HIS A 68 19.57 7.42 27.47
N GLY A 69 19.84 7.96 26.28
CA GLY A 69 20.38 7.21 25.15
C GLY A 69 19.35 6.30 24.45
N LYS A 70 19.74 5.72 23.31
CA LYS A 70 18.82 4.91 22.49
C LYS A 70 18.34 3.63 23.17
N GLN A 71 19.19 2.98 23.96
CA GLN A 71 18.82 1.72 24.63
C GLN A 71 17.61 1.88 25.56
N PHE A 72 17.54 3.00 26.30
CA PHE A 72 16.40 3.27 27.17
C PHE A 72 15.08 3.39 26.40
N ILE A 73 15.09 4.15 25.30
CA ILE A 73 13.89 4.29 24.45
C ILE A 73 13.50 2.94 23.85
N SER A 74 14.46 2.13 23.40
CA SER A 74 14.21 0.77 22.93
C SER A 74 13.58 -0.11 24.02
N ASP A 75 14.09 -0.05 25.26
CA ASP A 75 13.55 -0.83 26.37
C ASP A 75 12.11 -0.39 26.74
N GLU A 76 11.83 0.91 26.75
CA GLU A 76 10.48 1.44 27.00
C GLU A 76 9.52 1.09 25.87
N ARG A 77 9.95 1.22 24.61
CA ARG A 77 9.19 0.75 23.44
C ARG A 77 8.86 -0.74 23.59
N ASP A 78 9.85 -1.56 23.93
CA ASP A 78 9.66 -3.00 24.02
C ASP A 78 8.65 -3.37 25.12
N LYS A 79 8.67 -2.65 26.25
CA LYS A 79 7.65 -2.77 27.29
C LYS A 79 6.27 -2.38 26.77
N LEU A 80 6.13 -1.32 25.97
CA LEU A 80 4.85 -0.82 25.50
C LEU A 80 4.22 -1.70 24.41
N VAL A 81 4.99 -2.09 23.39
CA VAL A 81 4.43 -2.66 22.16
C VAL A 81 5.07 -3.95 21.65
N ASN A 82 6.25 -4.36 22.14
CA ASN A 82 6.84 -5.66 21.74
C ASN A 82 6.45 -6.83 22.65
N LYS A 83 5.70 -6.57 23.72
CA LYS A 83 5.05 -7.60 24.52
C LYS A 83 3.62 -7.80 24.04
N ASP A 84 3.32 -9.02 23.58
CA ASP A 84 1.97 -9.41 23.13
C ASP A 84 0.88 -9.12 24.17
N GLU A 85 1.22 -9.14 25.47
CA GLU A 85 0.31 -8.79 26.57
C GLU A 85 -0.32 -7.40 26.41
N ASN A 86 0.47 -6.37 26.12
CA ASN A 86 -0.06 -5.00 25.97
C ASN A 86 -0.85 -4.83 24.69
N LEU A 87 -0.41 -5.42 23.58
CA LEU A 87 -1.17 -5.39 22.33
C LEU A 87 -2.50 -6.14 22.45
N ASN A 88 -2.56 -7.20 23.26
CA ASN A 88 -3.82 -7.86 23.62
C ASN A 88 -4.74 -6.92 24.41
N LEU A 89 -4.23 -6.23 25.44
CA LEU A 89 -5.00 -5.24 26.19
C LEU A 89 -5.54 -4.11 25.30
N PHE A 90 -4.73 -3.60 24.36
CA PHE A 90 -5.16 -2.60 23.39
C PHE A 90 -6.25 -3.14 22.46
N SER A 91 -6.10 -4.38 22.01
CA SER A 91 -7.10 -5.05 21.16
C SER A 91 -8.42 -5.30 21.89
N GLU A 92 -8.37 -5.67 23.17
CA GLU A 92 -9.55 -5.83 24.03
C GLU A 92 -10.28 -4.50 24.25
N LYS A 93 -9.54 -3.41 24.45
CA LYS A 93 -10.10 -2.07 24.66
C LYS A 93 -11.01 -1.62 23.51
N ILE A 94 -10.67 -1.97 22.26
CA ILE A 94 -11.49 -1.69 21.07
C ILE A 94 -12.37 -2.88 20.65
N CYS A 95 -12.50 -3.90 21.50
CA CYS A 95 -13.27 -5.13 21.23
C CYS A 95 -12.90 -5.85 19.93
N LEU A 96 -11.62 -5.78 19.51
CA LEU A 96 -11.17 -6.27 18.21
C LEU A 96 -11.44 -7.75 18.00
N ASN A 97 -11.40 -8.55 19.07
CA ASN A 97 -11.74 -9.98 19.07
C ASN A 97 -13.12 -10.30 18.48
N LYS A 98 -14.08 -9.36 18.55
CA LYS A 98 -15.41 -9.51 17.96
C LYS A 98 -15.50 -9.01 16.51
N LEU A 99 -14.49 -8.25 16.05
CA LEU A 99 -14.49 -7.57 14.76
C LEU A 99 -13.72 -8.36 13.68
N VAL A 100 -12.73 -9.17 14.07
CA VAL A 100 -11.95 -10.01 13.15
C VAL A 100 -12.83 -11.04 12.44
N ARG A 101 -12.74 -11.08 11.12
CA ARG A 101 -13.45 -12.01 10.23
C ARG A 101 -12.60 -13.25 9.99
N ALA A 102 -13.02 -14.39 10.54
CA ALA A 102 -12.44 -15.70 10.31
C ALA A 102 -13.53 -16.73 9.95
N LYS A 103 -13.15 -17.82 9.26
CA LYS A 103 -14.07 -18.94 8.97
C LYS A 103 -14.30 -19.77 10.24
N LYS A 104 -15.55 -19.85 10.72
CA LYS A 104 -15.93 -20.47 12.02
C LYS A 104 -15.88 -22.01 12.08
N THR A 105 -15.43 -22.71 11.04
CA THR A 105 -15.63 -24.17 10.93
C THR A 105 -14.68 -25.04 11.75
N ASN A 106 -13.73 -24.46 12.51
CA ASN A 106 -12.92 -25.11 13.57
C ASN A 106 -11.75 -24.21 14.05
N ASP A 107 -11.51 -23.08 13.40
CA ASP A 107 -10.38 -22.20 13.72
C ASP A 107 -10.77 -21.23 14.85
N LEU A 108 -10.21 -21.43 16.04
CA LEU A 108 -10.18 -20.41 17.09
C LEU A 108 -9.25 -19.29 16.62
N ILE A 109 -9.75 -18.06 16.60
CA ILE A 109 -8.89 -16.88 16.36
C ILE A 109 -7.92 -16.80 17.52
N SER A 110 -6.62 -16.91 17.23
CA SER A 110 -5.57 -16.82 18.24
C SER A 110 -5.33 -15.36 18.66
N SER A 111 -4.68 -15.15 19.81
CA SER A 111 -4.22 -13.81 20.22
C SER A 111 -3.29 -13.18 19.17
N GLU A 112 -2.44 -13.99 18.52
CA GLU A 112 -1.57 -13.52 17.43
C GLU A 112 -2.36 -13.00 16.23
N ASP A 113 -3.50 -13.61 15.89
CA ASP A 113 -4.35 -13.15 14.78
C ASP A 113 -5.05 -11.82 15.11
N ILE A 114 -5.39 -11.62 16.38
CA ILE A 114 -5.97 -10.37 16.89
C ILE A 114 -4.91 -9.26 16.84
N ILE A 115 -3.72 -9.50 17.38
CA ILE A 115 -2.59 -8.56 17.35
C ILE A 115 -2.23 -8.21 15.90
N ARG A 116 -2.21 -9.20 15.00
CA ARG A 116 -1.97 -8.96 13.58
C ARG A 116 -3.04 -8.06 12.96
N SER A 117 -4.30 -8.26 13.33
CA SER A 117 -5.41 -7.41 12.88
C SER A 117 -5.33 -6.01 13.46
N PHE A 118 -4.81 -5.85 14.69
CA PHE A 118 -4.57 -4.55 15.31
C PHE A 118 -3.52 -3.74 14.52
N LYS A 119 -2.38 -4.36 14.22
CA LYS A 119 -1.33 -3.75 13.38
C LYS A 119 -1.88 -3.40 12.00
N ALA A 120 -2.63 -4.32 11.38
CA ALA A 120 -3.25 -4.06 10.09
C ALA A 120 -4.27 -2.92 10.13
N LEU A 121 -5.01 -2.76 11.22
CA LEU A 121 -5.96 -1.66 11.41
C LEU A 121 -5.22 -0.32 11.51
N LEU A 122 -4.11 -0.26 12.25
CA LEU A 122 -3.29 0.95 12.33
C LEU A 122 -2.75 1.36 10.96
N ALA A 123 -2.23 0.40 10.17
CA ALA A 123 -1.81 0.66 8.78
C ALA A 123 -2.97 1.11 7.90
N ALA A 124 -4.17 0.54 8.07
CA ALA A 124 -5.35 0.95 7.34
C ALA A 124 -5.75 2.39 7.66
N ILE A 125 -5.69 2.83 8.92
CA ILE A 125 -5.94 4.24 9.30
C ILE A 125 -4.91 5.16 8.62
N TYR A 126 -3.63 4.76 8.62
CA TYR A 126 -2.57 5.51 7.97
C TYR A 126 -2.79 5.67 6.46
N LEU A 127 -3.07 4.58 5.75
CA LEU A 127 -3.28 4.61 4.30
C LEU A 127 -4.57 5.35 3.92
N ASP A 128 -5.58 5.37 4.79
CA ASP A 128 -6.85 6.06 4.58
C ASP A 128 -6.74 7.58 4.81
N GLN A 129 -6.04 8.00 5.87
CA GLN A 129 -6.13 9.37 6.41
C GLN A 129 -4.79 10.02 6.77
N GLY A 130 -3.67 9.30 6.61
CA GLY A 130 -2.32 9.80 6.82
C GLY A 130 -1.77 9.63 8.24
N LEU A 131 -0.47 9.95 8.37
CA LEU A 131 0.31 9.71 9.59
C LEU A 131 -0.23 10.41 10.83
N GLY A 132 -0.58 11.70 10.71
CA GLY A 132 -1.03 12.48 11.85
C GLY A 132 -2.32 11.93 12.49
N ILE A 133 -3.25 11.41 11.68
CA ILE A 133 -4.48 10.79 12.18
C ILE A 133 -4.19 9.45 12.86
N ALA A 134 -3.35 8.60 12.25
CA ALA A 134 -2.94 7.33 12.85
C ALA A 134 -2.20 7.51 14.19
N GLN A 135 -1.27 8.47 14.26
CA GLN A 135 -0.56 8.86 15.48
C GLN A 135 -1.50 9.31 16.58
N ASN A 136 -2.34 10.31 16.28
CA ASN A 136 -3.26 10.86 17.26
C ASN A 136 -4.26 9.82 17.76
N TRP A 137 -4.76 8.97 16.85
CA TRP A 137 -5.64 7.87 17.22
C TRP A 137 -4.96 6.93 18.20
N PHE A 138 -3.75 6.46 17.89
CA PHE A 138 -3.03 5.51 18.75
C PHE A 138 -2.64 6.13 20.10
N ILE A 139 -2.04 7.32 20.10
CA ILE A 139 -1.56 7.99 21.32
C ILE A 139 -2.73 8.32 22.24
N ASN A 140 -3.78 8.97 21.74
CA ASN A 140 -4.92 9.35 22.58
C ASN A 140 -5.66 8.15 23.15
N GLN A 141 -5.75 7.05 22.39
CA GLN A 141 -6.44 5.86 22.84
C GLN A 141 -5.59 5.01 23.80
N PHE A 142 -4.27 4.93 23.62
CA PHE A 142 -3.47 3.92 24.32
C PHE A 142 -2.35 4.51 25.19
N LEU A 143 -1.78 5.66 24.82
CA LEU A 143 -0.58 6.22 25.44
C LEU A 143 -0.80 7.54 26.19
N SER A 144 -2.02 8.08 26.24
CA SER A 144 -2.32 9.39 26.86
C SER A 144 -1.90 9.52 28.33
N HIS A 145 -1.61 8.41 29.02
CA HIS A 145 -1.11 8.40 30.40
C HIS A 145 0.36 8.82 30.50
N LEU A 146 1.13 8.66 29.41
CA LEU A 146 2.55 9.04 29.33
C LEU A 146 2.75 10.56 29.19
N ASP A 147 1.72 11.30 28.73
CA ASP A 147 1.77 12.76 28.54
C ASP A 147 1.80 13.58 29.84
N SER A 148 1.68 12.94 31.00
CA SER A 148 1.63 13.63 32.31
C SER A 148 2.98 14.25 32.74
N ASP A 149 4.10 13.82 32.13
CA ASP A 149 5.42 14.39 32.35
C ASP A 149 5.82 15.34 31.20
N ARG A 150 5.43 16.61 31.31
CA ARG A 150 5.66 17.62 30.26
C ARG A 150 7.14 17.87 29.95
N SER A 151 7.41 17.95 28.65
CA SER A 151 8.65 18.34 27.99
C SER A 151 9.33 19.57 28.58
N LYS A 152 10.62 19.44 28.90
CA LYS A 152 11.55 20.58 28.92
C LYS A 152 11.93 20.90 27.47
N THR A 153 11.65 22.12 27.03
CA THR A 153 12.23 22.66 25.79
C THR A 153 13.75 22.64 25.92
N ILE A 154 14.41 21.87 25.06
CA ILE A 154 15.86 21.75 25.03
C ILE A 154 16.40 22.90 24.17
N GLU A 155 16.89 23.97 24.81
CA GLU A 155 17.70 24.99 24.14
C GLU A 155 19.15 24.53 24.09
N ASN A 156 19.57 23.99 22.95
CA ASN A 156 20.95 23.57 22.74
C ASN A 156 21.77 24.67 22.08
N LYS A 157 22.70 25.24 22.85
CA LYS A 157 23.74 26.14 22.34
C LYS A 157 25.00 25.32 22.03
N LEU A 158 25.02 24.68 20.87
CA LEU A 158 26.21 24.00 20.33
C LEU A 158 27.07 24.99 19.52
N SER A 159 28.38 24.77 19.52
CA SER A 159 29.33 25.58 18.76
C SER A 159 29.23 25.31 17.25
N ILE A 160 29.29 26.39 16.47
CA ILE A 160 28.99 26.43 15.04
C ILE A 160 30.03 25.61 14.25
N VAL A 161 29.61 24.44 13.77
CA VAL A 161 30.14 23.91 12.50
C VAL A 161 29.43 24.68 11.39
N ASP A 162 30.12 24.93 10.27
CA ASP A 162 29.53 25.59 9.11
C ASP A 162 28.40 24.72 8.53
N ILE A 163 27.19 24.95 9.03
CA ILE A 163 25.96 24.21 8.71
C ILE A 163 25.73 24.18 7.21
N ALA A 164 25.98 25.31 6.52
CA ALA A 164 25.78 25.43 5.08
C ALA A 164 26.63 24.42 4.29
N VAL A 165 27.84 24.08 4.78
CA VAL A 165 28.69 23.07 4.14
C VAL A 165 28.09 21.67 4.28
N ILE A 166 27.52 21.37 5.46
CA ILE A 166 26.88 20.07 5.73
C ILE A 166 25.58 19.95 4.93
N GLU A 167 24.72 20.96 4.99
CA GLU A 167 23.43 21.02 4.26
C GLU A 167 23.63 20.82 2.76
N LYS A 168 24.65 21.47 2.20
CA LYS A 168 25.05 21.26 0.81
C LYS A 168 25.51 19.82 0.55
N ALA A 169 26.28 19.22 1.45
CA ALA A 169 26.75 17.85 1.29
C ALA A 169 25.60 16.84 1.34
N ILE A 170 24.65 16.99 2.28
CA ILE A 170 23.48 16.11 2.43
C ILE A 170 22.34 16.46 1.47
N SER A 171 22.45 17.56 0.72
CA SER A 171 21.41 18.06 -0.19
C SER A 171 20.05 18.30 0.50
N HIS A 172 20.10 18.95 1.67
CA HIS A 172 18.92 19.33 2.44
C HIS A 172 19.24 20.55 3.33
N GLU A 173 18.33 21.51 3.36
CA GLU A 173 18.39 22.70 4.20
C GLU A 173 17.40 22.55 5.36
N PHE A 174 17.86 22.81 6.58
CA PHE A 174 17.05 22.70 7.80
C PHE A 174 16.40 24.04 8.15
N CYS A 175 15.13 24.00 8.55
CA CYS A 175 14.47 25.15 9.17
C CYS A 175 15.00 25.37 10.59
N ASN A 176 15.23 24.28 11.32
CA ASN A 176 15.86 24.29 12.64
C ASN A 176 17.21 23.56 12.62
N GLU A 177 18.28 24.35 12.48
CA GLU A 177 19.66 23.87 12.46
C GLU A 177 20.03 23.04 13.71
N ALA A 178 19.35 23.22 14.85
CA ALA A 178 19.62 22.46 16.07
C ALA A 178 19.44 20.95 15.85
N PHE A 179 18.49 20.53 14.99
CA PHE A 179 18.31 19.12 14.67
C PHE A 179 19.54 18.55 13.95
N LEU A 180 20.07 19.27 12.96
CA LEU A 180 21.30 18.87 12.27
C LEU A 180 22.49 18.85 13.22
N GLN A 181 22.62 19.87 14.07
CA GLN A 181 23.69 19.95 15.08
C GLN A 181 23.67 18.73 16.02
N THR A 182 22.50 18.31 16.47
CA THR A 182 22.34 17.10 17.30
C THR A 182 22.62 15.83 16.48
N ALA A 183 22.12 15.72 15.25
CA ALA A 183 22.29 14.54 14.41
C ALA A 183 23.76 14.20 14.10
N ILE A 184 24.61 15.21 13.94
CA ILE A 184 26.05 15.03 13.69
C ILE A 184 26.89 14.91 14.97
N THR A 185 26.28 14.95 16.16
CA THR A 185 27.04 14.88 17.42
C THR A 185 26.99 13.47 17.98
N GLU A 186 28.07 12.71 17.84
CA GLU A 186 28.17 11.36 18.38
C GLU A 186 28.37 11.40 19.91
N ARG A 187 27.91 10.36 20.61
CA ARG A 187 27.85 10.31 22.07
C ARG A 187 29.20 10.53 22.76
N SER A 188 30.30 9.99 22.23
CA SER A 188 31.65 10.19 22.80
C SER A 188 32.02 11.67 22.87
N TYR A 189 31.62 12.46 21.86
CA TYR A 189 31.82 13.90 21.86
C TYR A 189 30.95 14.57 22.93
N ALA A 190 29.64 14.30 22.95
CA ALA A 190 28.71 14.92 23.89
C ALA A 190 29.09 14.71 25.37
N VAL A 191 29.51 13.50 25.72
CA VAL A 191 29.93 13.14 27.09
C VAL A 191 31.17 13.94 27.51
N ARG A 192 32.15 14.10 26.62
CA ARG A 192 33.40 14.82 26.92
C ARG A 192 33.18 16.32 27.16
N TRP A 193 32.26 16.94 26.42
CA TRP A 193 32.01 18.38 26.49
C TRP A 193 30.85 18.76 27.43
N LYS A 194 30.44 17.85 28.33
CA LYS A 194 29.45 18.03 29.42
C LYS A 194 28.03 18.44 29.00
N ASN A 195 27.69 18.29 27.72
CA ASN A 195 26.31 18.36 27.21
C ASN A 195 25.83 16.95 26.87
N ALA A 196 25.79 16.07 27.88
CA ALA A 196 25.56 14.63 27.68
C ALA A 196 24.20 14.28 27.02
N GLY A 197 23.23 15.21 26.98
CA GLY A 197 21.96 15.06 26.28
C GLY A 197 21.99 15.51 24.81
N ASP A 198 23.10 16.02 24.30
CA ASP A 198 23.19 16.60 22.96
C ASP A 198 23.87 15.64 21.98
N HIS A 199 23.42 14.39 21.98
CA HIS A 199 23.97 13.35 21.10
C HIS A 199 22.93 12.79 20.13
N ASN A 200 23.41 12.14 19.09
CA ASN A 200 22.60 11.67 17.98
C ASN A 200 21.83 10.37 18.24
N GLU A 201 22.11 9.61 19.31
CA GLU A 201 21.53 8.27 19.49
C GLU A 201 20.00 8.20 19.43
N GLY A 202 19.28 9.14 20.05
CA GLY A 202 17.81 9.13 20.02
C GLY A 202 17.25 9.48 18.64
N LEU A 203 17.91 10.40 17.91
CA LEU A 203 17.59 10.68 16.52
C LEU A 203 17.93 9.50 15.61
N ALA A 204 19.02 8.78 15.88
CA ALA A 204 19.40 7.58 15.15
C ALA A 204 18.33 6.50 15.31
N LEU A 205 17.85 6.27 16.53
CA LEU A 205 16.76 5.32 16.79
C LEU A 205 15.47 5.71 16.06
N LEU A 206 15.08 6.99 16.12
CA LEU A 206 13.92 7.49 15.37
C LEU A 206 14.11 7.33 13.86
N GLY A 207 15.31 7.64 13.36
CA GLY A 207 15.67 7.50 11.96
C GLY A 207 15.66 6.06 11.47
N ASP A 208 16.09 5.11 12.29
CA ASP A 208 16.04 3.67 12.02
C ASP A 208 14.59 3.18 11.88
N SER A 209 13.74 3.47 12.87
CA SER A 209 12.30 3.15 12.79
C SER A 209 11.62 3.80 11.57
N LEU A 210 12.00 5.04 11.24
CA LEU A 210 11.47 5.76 10.09
C LEU A 210 11.96 5.17 8.77
N LEU A 211 13.24 4.80 8.68
CA LEU A 211 13.85 4.15 7.52
C LEU A 211 13.10 2.85 7.20
N ASP A 212 12.87 2.03 8.21
CA ASP A 212 12.12 0.78 8.10
C ASP A 212 10.69 1.02 7.59
N PHE A 213 10.00 2.01 8.14
CA PHE A 213 8.65 2.36 7.73
C PHE A 213 8.59 2.89 6.29
N ILE A 214 9.44 3.86 5.92
CA ILE A 214 9.46 4.45 4.57
C ILE A 214 9.76 3.39 3.52
N VAL A 215 10.76 2.54 3.77
CA VAL A 215 11.11 1.46 2.86
C VAL A 215 9.96 0.48 2.72
N LEU A 216 9.34 0.07 3.82
CA LEU A 216 8.25 -0.88 3.77
C LEU A 216 6.99 -0.31 3.10
N GLU A 217 6.69 0.97 3.34
CA GLU A 217 5.62 1.70 2.67
C GLU A 217 5.86 1.77 1.15
N TYR A 218 7.09 2.08 0.74
CA TYR A 218 7.47 2.09 -0.67
C TYR A 218 7.26 0.72 -1.32
N LEU A 219 7.74 -0.35 -0.68
CA LEU A 219 7.57 -1.72 -1.15
C LEU A 219 6.09 -2.13 -1.19
N TYR A 220 5.30 -1.67 -0.22
CA TYR A 220 3.85 -1.87 -0.18
C TYR A 220 3.16 -1.15 -1.36
N ASN A 221 3.53 0.10 -1.66
CA ASN A 221 2.93 0.88 -2.74
C ASN A 221 3.35 0.40 -4.13
N LEU A 222 4.57 -0.14 -4.28
CA LEU A 222 5.05 -0.62 -5.57
C LEU A 222 4.21 -1.75 -6.15
N LYS A 223 3.88 -2.80 -5.38
CA LYS A 223 3.08 -3.96 -5.86
C LYS A 223 2.32 -4.67 -4.73
N GLY A 224 1.61 -3.90 -3.90
CA GLY A 224 1.00 -4.24 -2.59
C GLY A 224 0.02 -5.42 -2.45
N LYS A 225 0.20 -6.54 -3.14
CA LYS A 225 -0.60 -7.77 -2.97
C LYS A 225 0.22 -9.05 -2.79
N TYR A 226 1.55 -9.00 -2.88
CA TYR A 226 2.36 -10.22 -2.93
C TYR A 226 3.30 -10.40 -1.72
N GLY A 227 2.91 -11.37 -0.89
CA GLY A 227 3.79 -12.19 -0.04
C GLY A 227 4.58 -11.48 1.06
N LYS A 228 4.17 -11.69 2.32
CA LYS A 228 4.89 -11.30 3.55
C LYS A 228 6.42 -11.49 3.49
N GLY A 229 6.89 -12.59 2.88
CA GLY A 229 8.32 -12.91 2.79
C GLY A 229 9.14 -11.96 1.90
N LYS A 230 8.56 -11.44 0.82
CA LYS A 230 9.28 -10.55 -0.12
C LYS A 230 9.44 -9.15 0.43
N LEU A 231 8.41 -8.63 1.11
CA LEU A 231 8.47 -7.34 1.79
C LEU A 231 9.62 -7.31 2.82
N SER A 232 9.69 -8.32 3.69
CA SER A 232 10.77 -8.42 4.69
C SER A 232 12.15 -8.58 4.02
N SER A 233 12.29 -9.47 3.03
CA SER A 233 13.59 -9.71 2.39
C SER A 233 14.10 -8.51 1.61
N ASN A 234 13.22 -7.76 0.93
CA ASN A 234 13.62 -6.59 0.16
C ASN A 234 13.84 -5.36 1.04
N ARG A 235 13.10 -5.23 2.15
CA ARG A 235 13.43 -4.28 3.21
C ARG A 235 14.86 -4.50 3.67
N ASP A 236 15.20 -5.72 4.08
CA ASP A 236 16.54 -6.06 4.57
C ASP A 236 17.64 -5.83 3.51
N LYS A 237 17.32 -5.80 2.21
CA LYS A 237 18.30 -5.41 1.17
C LYS A 237 18.53 -3.90 1.12
N LEU A 238 17.48 -3.10 1.29
CA LEU A 238 17.55 -1.63 1.25
C LEU A 238 18.19 -1.04 2.51
N VAL A 239 17.82 -1.58 3.67
CA VAL A 239 18.23 -1.05 4.99
C VAL A 239 19.43 -1.78 5.59
N LYS A 240 20.26 -2.41 4.73
CA LYS A 240 21.48 -3.10 5.18
C LYS A 240 22.59 -2.12 5.53
N ASP A 241 23.38 -2.46 6.56
CA ASP A 241 24.54 -1.67 7.01
C ASP A 241 25.46 -1.26 5.87
N ASN A 242 25.74 -2.14 4.90
CA ASN A 242 26.58 -1.82 3.74
C ASN A 242 25.99 -0.71 2.85
N THR A 243 24.66 -0.68 2.68
CA THR A 243 23.97 0.35 1.89
C THR A 243 24.02 1.68 2.63
N LEU A 244 23.76 1.67 3.94
CA LEU A 244 23.82 2.87 4.78
C LEU A 244 25.25 3.40 4.88
N GLU A 245 26.25 2.52 5.02
CA GLU A 245 27.67 2.87 5.01
C GLU A 245 28.08 3.50 3.67
N PHE A 246 27.62 2.92 2.55
CA PHE A 246 27.86 3.50 1.23
C PHE A 246 27.30 4.92 1.13
N ILE A 247 26.05 5.14 1.56
CA ILE A 247 25.40 6.45 1.55
C ILE A 247 26.17 7.43 2.44
N ALA A 248 26.49 7.03 3.68
CA ALA A 248 27.23 7.85 4.64
C ALA A 248 28.61 8.27 4.10
N ASN A 249 29.33 7.35 3.45
CA ASN A 249 30.61 7.63 2.82
C ASN A 249 30.49 8.55 1.60
N ARG A 250 29.48 8.34 0.75
CA ARG A 250 29.22 9.20 -0.41
C ARG A 250 28.89 10.64 -0.01
N LEU A 251 28.11 10.80 1.06
CA LEU A 251 27.81 12.10 1.68
C LEU A 251 29.01 12.69 2.43
N GLY A 252 30.06 11.90 2.65
CA GLY A 252 31.26 12.32 3.35
C GLY A 252 31.05 12.55 4.84
N LEU A 253 30.08 11.88 5.47
CA LEU A 253 29.66 12.13 6.87
C LEU A 253 30.79 12.03 7.88
N ALA A 254 31.83 11.22 7.60
CA ALA A 254 33.01 11.10 8.45
C ALA A 254 33.70 12.43 8.77
N ARG A 255 33.55 13.44 7.89
CA ARG A 255 34.15 14.77 8.08
C ARG A 255 33.29 15.70 8.94
N PHE A 256 32.01 15.37 9.11
CA PHE A 256 31.01 16.22 9.75
C PHE A 256 30.58 15.70 11.12
N ILE A 257 30.61 14.38 11.33
CA ILE A 257 30.28 13.78 12.62
C ILE A 257 31.33 14.22 13.64
N ARG A 258 30.88 14.87 14.72
CA ARG A 258 31.70 15.19 15.88
C ARG A 258 31.84 13.92 16.71
N HIS A 259 33.07 13.47 16.93
CA HIS A 259 33.37 12.29 17.73
C HIS A 259 34.64 12.52 18.56
N ASP A 260 34.82 11.76 19.63
CA ASP A 260 36.03 11.68 20.44
C ASP A 260 36.46 10.22 20.57
N GLY A 261 37.24 9.74 19.60
CA GLY A 261 37.64 8.33 19.51
C GLY A 261 37.66 7.82 18.07
N MET A 262 37.66 6.50 17.92
CA MET A 262 37.62 5.86 16.60
C MET A 262 36.22 5.99 16.01
N LEU A 263 36.13 6.56 14.81
CA LEU A 263 34.88 6.61 14.05
C LEU A 263 34.78 5.33 13.20
N GLY A 264 33.90 4.41 13.62
CA GLY A 264 33.64 3.17 12.88
C GLY A 264 32.40 3.26 11.98
N THR A 265 32.18 2.21 11.18
CA THR A 265 31.01 2.08 10.29
C THR A 265 29.69 2.32 11.02
N LYS A 266 29.51 1.76 12.22
CA LYS A 266 28.26 1.94 12.98
C LYS A 266 28.03 3.40 13.41
N ASN A 267 29.09 4.17 13.71
CA ASN A 267 28.92 5.59 14.02
C ASN A 267 28.49 6.39 12.78
N LEU A 268 28.95 5.99 11.59
CA LEU A 268 28.56 6.60 10.32
C LEU A 268 27.10 6.28 9.97
N THR A 269 26.69 5.02 10.13
CA THR A 269 25.29 4.62 9.86
C THR A 269 24.33 5.20 10.89
N ASP A 270 24.68 5.20 12.19
CA ASP A 270 23.91 5.91 13.23
C ASP A 270 23.80 7.41 12.93
N GLY A 271 24.88 8.03 12.42
CA GLY A 271 24.86 9.43 12.00
C GLY A 271 23.94 9.69 10.81
N LEU A 272 23.89 8.77 9.84
CA LEU A 272 22.98 8.85 8.70
C LEU A 272 21.52 8.68 9.14
N GLU A 273 21.24 7.68 9.98
CA GLU A 273 19.93 7.47 10.60
C GLU A 273 19.51 8.72 11.40
N ALA A 274 20.42 9.30 12.18
CA ALA A 274 20.13 10.51 12.95
C ALA A 274 19.82 11.72 12.06
N ILE A 275 20.48 11.86 10.91
CA ILE A 275 20.15 12.89 9.92
C ILE A 275 18.74 12.64 9.37
N LEU A 276 18.38 11.40 9.03
CA LEU A 276 17.04 11.06 8.56
C LEU A 276 15.97 11.40 9.62
N GLY A 277 16.21 11.06 10.88
CA GLY A 277 15.35 11.40 12.02
C GLY A 277 15.24 12.90 12.24
N ALA A 278 16.34 13.65 12.09
CA ALA A 278 16.35 15.11 12.15
C ALA A 278 15.49 15.75 11.05
N ILE A 279 15.65 15.29 9.79
CA ILE A 279 14.85 15.75 8.65
C ILE A 279 13.36 15.50 8.89
N TYR A 280 13.03 14.38 9.53
CA TYR A 280 11.65 14.04 9.86
C TYR A 280 11.02 14.97 10.89
N LEU A 281 11.75 15.31 11.94
CA LEU A 281 11.27 16.26 12.94
C LEU A 281 11.16 17.69 12.39
N ASP A 282 12.00 18.05 11.42
CA ASP A 282 12.03 19.38 10.80
C ASP A 282 10.97 19.54 9.69
N GLY A 283 10.83 18.55 8.81
CA GLY A 283 10.03 18.62 7.57
C GLY A 283 8.92 17.57 7.43
N GLY A 284 8.82 16.61 8.34
CA GLY A 284 7.82 15.54 8.32
C GLY A 284 8.09 14.43 7.31
N LEU A 285 7.19 13.44 7.29
CA LEU A 285 7.35 12.16 6.58
C LEU A 285 7.67 12.31 5.08
N ASN A 286 6.99 13.23 4.38
CA ASN A 286 7.16 13.40 2.94
C ASN A 286 8.56 13.90 2.59
N VAL A 287 9.08 14.88 3.34
CA VAL A 287 10.41 15.45 3.12
C VAL A 287 11.49 14.41 3.38
N SER A 288 11.36 13.64 4.46
CA SER A 288 12.27 12.53 4.79
C SER A 288 12.25 11.43 3.74
N ARG A 289 11.07 11.04 3.25
CA ARG A 289 10.90 10.05 2.18
C ARG A 289 11.63 10.48 0.92
N ASP A 290 11.35 11.69 0.45
CA ASP A 290 11.96 12.21 -0.77
C ASP A 290 13.48 12.33 -0.63
N TRP A 291 13.96 12.75 0.54
CA TRP A 291 15.38 12.81 0.82
C TRP A 291 16.03 11.42 0.79
N LEU A 292 15.47 10.44 1.50
CA LEU A 292 16.00 9.08 1.56
C LEU A 292 16.13 8.45 0.17
N PHE A 293 15.08 8.52 -0.66
CA PHE A 293 15.10 7.94 -1.99
C PHE A 293 16.05 8.66 -2.96
N ARG A 294 16.32 9.96 -2.77
CA ARG A 294 17.42 10.64 -3.48
C ARG A 294 18.78 10.12 -3.06
N GLN A 295 18.93 9.64 -1.82
CA GLN A 295 20.19 9.10 -1.35
C GLN A 295 20.44 7.65 -1.77
N ILE A 296 19.40 6.82 -1.91
CA ILE A 296 19.59 5.42 -2.30
C ILE A 296 20.07 5.35 -3.76
N PRO A 297 21.14 4.59 -4.07
CA PRO A 297 21.57 4.36 -5.46
C PRO A 297 20.43 3.84 -6.34
N LYS A 298 20.26 4.44 -7.51
CA LYS A 298 19.19 4.07 -8.45
C LYS A 298 19.26 2.60 -8.84
N GLU A 299 20.46 2.05 -8.94
CA GLU A 299 20.69 0.64 -9.28
C GLU A 299 20.05 -0.30 -8.26
N ILE A 300 20.09 0.04 -6.96
CA ILE A 300 19.46 -0.77 -5.90
C ILE A 300 17.94 -0.70 -6.03
N ILE A 301 17.39 0.50 -6.26
CA ILE A 301 15.95 0.71 -6.45
C ILE A 301 15.46 -0.09 -7.67
N THR A 302 16.13 0.08 -8.82
CA THR A 302 15.80 -0.62 -10.06
C THR A 302 15.97 -2.13 -9.93
N GLN A 303 16.97 -2.63 -9.20
CA GLN A 303 17.12 -4.08 -8.95
C GLN A 303 15.92 -4.64 -8.17
N ILE A 304 15.44 -3.90 -7.17
CA ILE A 304 14.30 -4.32 -6.35
C ILE A 304 13.01 -4.28 -7.15
N GLU A 305 12.76 -3.18 -7.87
CA GLU A 305 11.65 -3.06 -8.81
C GLU A 305 11.66 -4.17 -9.86
N ASN A 306 12.83 -4.47 -10.43
CA ASN A 306 12.99 -5.55 -11.39
C ASN A 306 12.79 -6.94 -10.76
N GLN A 307 13.17 -7.16 -9.50
CA GLN A 307 12.85 -8.41 -8.79
C GLN A 307 11.33 -8.57 -8.63
N PHE A 308 10.61 -7.48 -8.39
CA PHE A 308 9.15 -7.46 -8.40
C PHE A 308 8.53 -7.60 -9.81
N CYS A 309 9.29 -7.37 -10.89
CA CYS A 309 8.87 -7.65 -12.27
C CYS A 309 9.26 -9.06 -12.75
N GLN A 310 10.37 -9.64 -12.26
CA GLN A 310 10.82 -10.98 -12.65
C GLN A 310 10.03 -12.08 -11.94
N ASP A 311 9.61 -11.85 -10.71
CA ASP A 311 8.76 -12.79 -9.98
C ASP A 311 7.29 -12.84 -10.48
N GLU A 312 6.89 -11.95 -11.38
CA GLU A 312 5.62 -12.06 -12.10
C GLU A 312 5.60 -13.27 -13.04
N SER A 313 6.75 -13.87 -13.37
CA SER A 313 6.76 -15.15 -14.09
C SER A 313 6.36 -16.34 -13.21
N MET A 314 6.21 -16.17 -11.88
CA MET A 314 6.07 -17.32 -10.98
C MET A 314 5.31 -17.05 -9.67
N SER A 315 4.26 -16.21 -9.65
CA SER A 315 3.09 -16.36 -8.76
C SER A 315 2.02 -15.30 -9.03
N GLN A 316 0.87 -15.75 -9.56
CA GLN A 316 -0.35 -15.01 -9.93
C GLN A 316 -0.37 -14.15 -11.20
N PHE A 317 0.58 -14.34 -12.11
CA PHE A 317 0.22 -14.28 -13.52
C PHE A 317 0.10 -15.72 -14.00
N LEU A 318 -1.05 -16.06 -14.58
CA LEU A 318 -1.08 -17.11 -15.58
C LEU A 318 0.08 -16.79 -16.53
N PRO A 319 1.07 -17.69 -16.71
CA PRO A 319 2.29 -17.39 -17.46
C PRO A 319 1.91 -16.83 -18.84
N ALA A 320 2.73 -15.92 -19.39
CA ALA A 320 2.52 -15.36 -20.74
C ALA A 320 2.30 -16.42 -21.85
N ASN A 321 2.58 -17.69 -21.55
CA ASN A 321 2.29 -18.87 -22.36
C ASN A 321 0.83 -19.39 -22.30
N ILE A 322 -0.10 -18.85 -21.50
CA ILE A 322 -1.52 -19.26 -21.54
C ILE A 322 -2.25 -18.67 -22.74
N PHE A 323 -1.77 -17.56 -23.30
CA PHE A 323 -2.32 -16.99 -24.51
C PHE A 323 -1.44 -17.30 -25.73
N SER A 324 -0.80 -18.48 -25.71
CA SER A 324 -0.23 -19.07 -26.92
C SER A 324 -1.32 -19.22 -27.97
N THR A 325 -0.98 -19.13 -29.27
CA THR A 325 -1.96 -19.20 -30.36
C THR A 325 -2.85 -20.44 -30.31
N ASP A 326 -2.35 -21.52 -29.68
CA ASP A 326 -3.02 -22.81 -29.56
C ASP A 326 -4.01 -22.89 -28.38
N SER A 327 -3.94 -21.96 -27.42
CA SER A 327 -4.76 -21.95 -26.19
C SER A 327 -5.83 -20.85 -26.16
N LEU A 328 -5.91 -20.04 -27.21
CA LEU A 328 -6.93 -19.00 -27.44
C LEU A 328 -8.01 -19.43 -28.43
N ILE A 329 -8.25 -20.74 -28.53
CA ILE A 329 -9.29 -21.33 -29.36
C ILE A 329 -10.39 -21.82 -28.42
N SER A 330 -11.60 -21.26 -28.50
CA SER A 330 -12.71 -21.76 -27.69
C SER A 330 -13.21 -23.12 -28.17
N SER A 331 -14.11 -23.74 -27.40
CA SER A 331 -14.72 -25.05 -27.72
C SER A 331 -15.51 -25.08 -29.04
N ILE A 332 -15.66 -23.93 -29.70
CA ILE A 332 -16.28 -23.74 -31.02
C ILE A 332 -15.30 -23.24 -32.09
N ASP A 333 -13.99 -23.46 -31.89
CA ASP A 333 -12.90 -23.12 -32.81
C ASP A 333 -12.72 -21.61 -33.14
N ILE A 334 -13.18 -20.72 -32.26
CA ILE A 334 -12.98 -19.27 -32.43
C ILE A 334 -11.66 -18.84 -31.82
N SER A 335 -10.82 -18.18 -32.63
CA SER A 335 -9.54 -17.63 -32.17
C SER A 335 -9.69 -16.23 -31.59
N TYR A 336 -9.18 -16.06 -30.37
CA TYR A 336 -9.10 -14.80 -29.63
C TYR A 336 -7.75 -14.08 -29.77
N SER A 337 -6.84 -14.62 -30.60
CA SER A 337 -5.48 -14.12 -30.82
C SER A 337 -5.42 -12.64 -31.19
N LYS A 338 -6.35 -12.17 -32.02
CA LYS A 338 -6.42 -10.77 -32.43
C LYS A 338 -6.79 -9.84 -31.26
N LEU A 339 -7.75 -10.23 -30.42
CA LEU A 339 -8.11 -9.46 -29.23
C LEU A 339 -6.94 -9.41 -28.25
N ASN A 340 -6.27 -10.55 -28.04
CA ASN A 340 -5.07 -10.65 -27.22
C ASN A 340 -3.96 -9.71 -27.71
N ASP A 341 -3.67 -9.69 -29.02
CA ASP A 341 -2.66 -8.82 -29.61
C ASP A 341 -2.99 -7.33 -29.41
N LEU A 342 -4.24 -6.92 -29.68
CA LEU A 342 -4.69 -5.54 -29.51
C LEU A 342 -4.60 -5.07 -28.04
N LEU A 343 -5.04 -5.92 -27.10
CA LEU A 343 -4.97 -5.61 -25.67
C LEU A 343 -3.53 -5.55 -25.17
N SER A 344 -2.67 -6.47 -25.62
CA SER A 344 -1.24 -6.49 -25.26
C SER A 344 -0.49 -5.24 -25.71
N LYS A 345 -0.94 -4.60 -26.80
CA LYS A 345 -0.40 -3.36 -27.35
C LYS A 345 -1.06 -2.11 -26.77
N GLY A 346 -2.03 -2.25 -25.86
CA GLY A 346 -2.80 -1.13 -25.30
C GLY A 346 -3.70 -0.43 -26.33
N GLN A 347 -4.08 -1.11 -27.42
CA GLN A 347 -4.98 -0.57 -28.45
C GLN A 347 -6.44 -0.74 -28.02
N TRP A 348 -6.83 -0.06 -26.94
CA TRP A 348 -8.11 -0.26 -26.24
C TRP A 348 -9.35 -0.05 -27.10
N GLN A 349 -9.31 0.92 -28.02
CA GLN A 349 -10.43 1.20 -28.92
C GLN A 349 -10.65 0.07 -29.92
N ASP A 350 -9.57 -0.40 -30.54
CA ASP A 350 -9.61 -1.50 -31.49
C ASP A 350 -9.97 -2.81 -30.79
N ALA A 351 -9.48 -3.03 -29.56
CA ALA A 351 -9.86 -4.16 -28.72
C ALA A 351 -11.35 -4.13 -28.34
N ASP A 352 -11.92 -2.97 -28.01
CA ASP A 352 -13.36 -2.81 -27.76
C ASP A 352 -14.17 -3.22 -28.98
N LEU A 353 -13.77 -2.78 -30.16
CA LEU A 353 -14.41 -3.14 -31.42
C LEU A 353 -14.26 -4.64 -31.73
N GLU A 354 -13.07 -5.20 -31.57
CA GLU A 354 -12.80 -6.63 -31.79
C GLU A 354 -13.61 -7.51 -30.84
N THR A 355 -13.78 -7.10 -29.58
CA THR A 355 -14.62 -7.80 -28.60
C THR A 355 -16.06 -7.92 -29.11
N LYS A 356 -16.59 -6.84 -29.68
CA LYS A 356 -17.92 -6.85 -30.31
C LYS A 356 -17.96 -7.83 -31.50
N GLU A 357 -16.99 -7.79 -32.40
CA GLU A 357 -16.93 -8.69 -33.57
C GLU A 357 -16.76 -10.17 -33.16
N LEU A 358 -16.00 -10.46 -32.09
CA LEU A 358 -15.87 -11.80 -31.53
C LEU A 358 -17.21 -12.32 -31.02
N MET A 359 -17.93 -11.53 -30.20
CA MET A 359 -19.22 -11.96 -29.68
C MET A 359 -20.24 -12.18 -30.80
N LEU A 360 -20.22 -11.39 -31.87
CA LEU A 360 -21.09 -11.61 -33.04
C LEU A 360 -20.72 -12.89 -33.80
N ARG A 361 -19.43 -13.21 -33.92
CA ARG A 361 -18.96 -14.46 -34.54
C ARG A 361 -19.32 -15.70 -33.73
N VAL A 362 -19.23 -15.63 -32.39
CA VAL A 362 -19.61 -16.72 -31.47
C VAL A 362 -21.05 -17.18 -31.69
N VAL A 363 -21.96 -16.26 -32.00
CA VAL A 363 -23.39 -16.58 -32.19
C VAL A 363 -23.81 -16.73 -33.66
N GLY A 364 -22.89 -16.62 -34.62
CA GLY A 364 -23.11 -16.91 -36.05
C GLY A 364 -23.33 -15.70 -36.97
N GLU A 365 -22.29 -14.88 -37.19
CA GLU A 365 -22.21 -13.77 -38.17
C GLU A 365 -23.46 -12.88 -38.27
N VAL A 366 -23.93 -12.39 -37.12
CA VAL A 366 -25.05 -11.45 -37.02
C VAL A 366 -24.57 -9.99 -36.93
N ASN A 367 -25.43 -9.04 -37.34
CA ASN A 367 -25.11 -7.59 -37.27
C ASN A 367 -25.33 -6.96 -35.88
N TYR A 368 -26.08 -7.64 -35.01
CA TYR A 368 -26.37 -7.26 -33.63
C TYR A 368 -26.57 -8.55 -32.82
N LEU A 369 -26.42 -8.51 -31.49
CA LEU A 369 -26.64 -9.65 -30.61
C LEU A 369 -28.12 -9.74 -30.23
N PRO A 370 -28.91 -10.68 -30.78
CA PRO A 370 -30.31 -10.87 -30.40
C PRO A 370 -30.42 -11.38 -28.96
N SER A 371 -31.48 -11.00 -28.26
CA SER A 371 -31.72 -11.40 -26.87
C SER A 371 -31.69 -12.92 -26.67
N GLU A 372 -32.22 -13.68 -27.63
CA GLU A 372 -32.28 -15.14 -27.55
C GLU A 372 -30.89 -15.79 -27.60
N LEU A 373 -29.94 -15.18 -28.33
CA LEU A 373 -28.57 -15.67 -28.45
C LEU A 373 -27.68 -15.19 -27.30
N ILE A 374 -28.03 -14.09 -26.64
CA ILE A 374 -27.34 -13.64 -25.41
C ILE A 374 -27.59 -14.64 -24.27
N ASP A 375 -28.82 -15.11 -24.11
CA ASP A 375 -29.18 -16.03 -23.02
C ASP A 375 -28.44 -17.38 -23.10
N THR A 376 -28.09 -17.80 -24.31
CA THR A 376 -27.37 -19.05 -24.57
C THR A 376 -25.89 -18.86 -24.89
N PHE A 377 -25.37 -17.64 -24.82
CA PHE A 377 -23.97 -17.34 -25.17
C PHE A 377 -23.00 -18.19 -24.33
N PRO A 378 -22.03 -18.91 -24.92
CA PRO A 378 -21.18 -19.83 -24.16
C PRO A 378 -20.38 -19.15 -23.06
N CYS A 379 -20.33 -19.76 -21.87
CA CYS A 379 -19.60 -19.18 -20.74
C CYS A 379 -18.09 -19.18 -20.95
N ASP A 380 -17.53 -20.23 -21.56
CA ASP A 380 -16.10 -20.33 -21.87
C ASP A 380 -15.63 -19.14 -22.72
N ASP A 381 -16.41 -18.74 -23.73
CA ASP A 381 -16.10 -17.59 -24.58
C ASP A 381 -16.17 -16.25 -23.82
N LEU A 382 -17.18 -16.05 -22.96
CA LEU A 382 -17.26 -14.86 -22.10
C LEU A 382 -16.11 -14.82 -21.08
N GLU A 383 -15.73 -15.96 -20.54
CA GLU A 383 -14.64 -16.10 -19.58
C GLU A 383 -13.29 -15.76 -20.24
N ILE A 384 -13.02 -16.26 -21.46
CA ILE A 384 -11.80 -15.91 -22.22
C ILE A 384 -11.75 -14.40 -22.47
N ILE A 385 -12.84 -13.79 -22.94
CA ILE A 385 -12.90 -12.35 -23.19
C ILE A 385 -12.65 -11.57 -21.89
N ASP A 386 -13.32 -11.95 -20.80
CA ASP A 386 -13.19 -11.28 -19.51
C ASP A 386 -11.77 -11.39 -18.94
N GLN A 387 -11.16 -12.58 -19.01
CA GLN A 387 -9.79 -12.81 -18.57
C GLN A 387 -8.80 -11.96 -19.36
N LEU A 388 -8.96 -11.83 -20.68
CA LEU A 388 -8.11 -10.97 -21.50
C LEU A 388 -8.24 -9.49 -21.10
N TRP A 389 -9.46 -8.98 -20.96
CA TRP A 389 -9.69 -7.60 -20.56
C TRP A 389 -9.17 -7.31 -19.16
N THR A 390 -9.49 -8.17 -18.19
CA THR A 390 -9.05 -8.00 -16.80
C THR A 390 -7.54 -8.11 -16.66
N HIS A 391 -6.89 -9.01 -17.41
CA HIS A 391 -5.44 -9.17 -17.41
C HIS A 391 -4.73 -7.90 -17.89
N TYR A 392 -4.99 -7.47 -19.12
CA TYR A 392 -4.25 -6.35 -19.72
C TYR A 392 -4.62 -5.00 -19.10
N SER A 393 -5.82 -4.86 -18.54
CA SER A 393 -6.26 -3.63 -17.87
C SER A 393 -5.96 -3.57 -16.37
N GLU A 394 -5.20 -4.54 -15.83
CA GLU A 394 -4.89 -4.63 -14.39
C GLU A 394 -6.15 -4.68 -13.50
N GLY A 395 -7.19 -5.39 -13.97
CA GLY A 395 -8.47 -5.57 -13.27
C GLY A 395 -9.39 -4.34 -13.30
N ARG A 396 -9.16 -3.41 -14.22
CA ARG A 396 -9.99 -2.20 -14.38
C ARG A 396 -11.19 -2.41 -15.29
N PHE A 397 -11.03 -3.21 -16.34
CA PHE A 397 -12.01 -3.44 -17.39
C PHE A 397 -12.34 -4.94 -17.50
N GLY A 398 -13.53 -5.25 -18.02
CA GLY A 398 -14.06 -6.62 -18.08
C GLY A 398 -15.56 -6.67 -17.75
N PHE A 399 -16.22 -7.73 -18.20
CA PHE A 399 -17.61 -8.01 -17.87
C PHE A 399 -17.79 -8.34 -16.38
N SER A 400 -16.85 -9.05 -15.74
CA SER A 400 -16.88 -9.32 -14.29
C SER A 400 -16.91 -8.02 -13.48
N ILE A 401 -16.09 -7.05 -13.90
CA ILE A 401 -16.04 -5.71 -13.30
C ILE A 401 -17.35 -4.96 -13.52
N GLN A 402 -17.93 -5.03 -14.72
CA GLN A 402 -19.22 -4.42 -15.03
C GLN A 402 -20.37 -5.06 -14.24
N VAL A 403 -20.40 -6.38 -14.11
CA VAL A 403 -21.40 -7.11 -13.29
C VAL A 403 -21.33 -6.68 -11.84
N LYS A 404 -20.11 -6.59 -11.27
CA LYS A 404 -19.91 -6.10 -9.91
C LYS A 404 -20.47 -4.69 -9.73
N ILE A 405 -20.14 -3.77 -10.64
CA ILE A 405 -20.64 -2.39 -10.58
C ILE A 405 -22.17 -2.34 -10.72
N LEU A 406 -22.75 -3.15 -11.60
CA LEU A 406 -24.20 -3.22 -11.79
C LEU A 406 -24.92 -3.65 -10.51
N LYS A 407 -24.34 -4.59 -9.76
CA LYS A 407 -24.86 -5.02 -8.45
C LYS A 407 -24.73 -3.93 -7.39
N GLU A 408 -23.60 -3.23 -7.35
CA GLU A 408 -23.35 -2.13 -6.41
C GLU A 408 -24.35 -0.97 -6.57
N VAL A 409 -24.86 -0.76 -7.79
CA VAL A 409 -25.88 0.25 -8.09
C VAL A 409 -27.31 -0.31 -8.15
N GLU A 410 -27.55 -1.48 -7.54
CA GLU A 410 -28.87 -2.12 -7.42
C GLU A 410 -29.56 -2.36 -8.78
N GLU A 411 -28.78 -2.74 -9.80
CA GLU A 411 -29.26 -2.94 -11.18
C GLU A 411 -29.90 -1.71 -11.84
N ILE A 412 -29.66 -0.51 -11.31
CA ILE A 412 -30.15 0.75 -11.88
C ILE A 412 -29.24 1.18 -13.04
N TRP A 413 -29.74 1.07 -14.28
CA TRP A 413 -28.95 1.31 -15.50
C TRP A 413 -28.36 2.72 -15.63
N ASP A 414 -29.11 3.74 -15.22
CA ASP A 414 -28.63 5.13 -15.25
C ASP A 414 -27.47 5.33 -14.28
N SER A 415 -27.60 4.83 -13.04
CA SER A 415 -26.54 4.83 -12.03
C SER A 415 -25.31 4.02 -12.46
N PHE A 416 -25.54 2.88 -13.13
CA PHE A 416 -24.47 2.09 -13.74
C PHE A 416 -23.72 2.92 -14.78
N GLY A 417 -24.47 3.57 -15.69
CA GLY A 417 -23.92 4.45 -16.71
C GLY A 417 -23.10 5.60 -16.13
N ASP A 418 -23.57 6.21 -15.05
CA ASP A 418 -22.84 7.28 -14.35
C ASP A 418 -21.53 6.73 -13.73
N ARG A 419 -21.56 5.52 -13.17
CA ARG A 419 -20.42 4.89 -12.50
C ARG A 419 -19.31 4.44 -13.45
N VAL A 420 -19.68 3.86 -14.59
CA VAL A 420 -18.72 3.42 -15.62
C VAL A 420 -18.34 4.55 -16.59
N GLY A 421 -18.87 5.76 -16.42
CA GLY A 421 -18.57 6.92 -17.27
C GLY A 421 -19.22 6.86 -18.65
N TRP A 422 -20.32 6.12 -18.79
CA TRP A 422 -21.10 6.10 -20.02
C TRP A 422 -22.18 7.18 -20.10
N ARG A 423 -22.54 7.72 -18.94
CA ARG A 423 -23.46 8.82 -18.77
C ARG A 423 -22.75 9.88 -17.92
N VAL A 424 -22.80 11.12 -18.38
CA VAL A 424 -22.13 12.27 -17.73
C VAL A 424 -23.12 13.40 -17.72
N ASN A 425 -23.33 14.02 -16.56
CA ASN A 425 -24.33 15.07 -16.36
C ASN A 425 -25.73 14.67 -16.87
N GLN A 426 -26.13 13.42 -16.58
CA GLN A 426 -27.38 12.80 -17.03
C GLN A 426 -27.52 12.58 -18.54
N VAL A 427 -26.48 12.87 -19.33
CA VAL A 427 -26.46 12.69 -20.79
C VAL A 427 -25.65 11.44 -21.16
N TRP A 428 -26.29 10.53 -21.89
CA TRP A 428 -25.65 9.32 -22.41
C TRP A 428 -24.66 9.67 -23.53
N GLN A 429 -23.39 9.36 -23.28
CA GLN A 429 -22.29 9.68 -24.19
C GLN A 429 -22.28 8.71 -25.39
N SER A 430 -21.95 9.24 -26.57
CA SER A 430 -21.91 8.44 -27.81
C SER A 430 -20.69 7.51 -27.82
N LYS A 431 -20.58 6.65 -28.85
CA LYS A 431 -19.40 5.78 -29.01
C LYS A 431 -18.11 6.58 -29.25
N ASN A 432 -18.21 7.79 -29.81
CA ASN A 432 -17.05 8.62 -30.13
C ASN A 432 -16.55 9.39 -28.91
N ASP A 433 -17.37 9.47 -27.85
CA ASP A 433 -17.07 10.19 -26.60
C ASP A 433 -16.59 9.23 -25.50
N ARG A 434 -16.25 7.98 -25.86
CA ARG A 434 -15.71 6.96 -24.93
C ARG A 434 -14.22 7.23 -24.68
N ILE A 435 -13.76 6.88 -23.48
CA ILE A 435 -12.36 7.00 -23.09
C ILE A 435 -11.70 5.65 -23.31
N TYR A 436 -10.69 5.62 -24.19
CA TYR A 436 -10.01 4.39 -24.62
C TYR A 436 -8.57 4.34 -24.10
N ASP A 437 -8.42 4.50 -22.79
CA ASP A 437 -7.17 4.38 -22.06
C ASP A 437 -7.42 3.92 -20.62
N LEU A 438 -6.35 3.64 -19.86
CA LEU A 438 -6.43 3.15 -18.48
C LEU A 438 -6.98 4.18 -17.48
N ASN A 439 -7.04 5.47 -17.82
CA ASN A 439 -7.61 6.51 -16.96
C ASN A 439 -9.14 6.51 -16.99
N ALA A 440 -9.77 5.76 -17.91
CA ALA A 440 -11.22 5.61 -17.94
C ALA A 440 -11.74 5.05 -16.59
N PRO A 441 -12.99 5.39 -16.21
CA PRO A 441 -13.62 4.86 -15.00
C PRO A 441 -13.63 3.33 -14.99
N LYS A 442 -13.60 2.74 -13.78
CA LYS A 442 -13.63 1.28 -13.63
C LYS A 442 -14.89 0.70 -14.30
N GLY A 443 -14.74 -0.37 -15.07
CA GLY A 443 -15.81 -0.98 -15.86
C GLY A 443 -16.19 -0.26 -17.15
N HIS A 444 -15.47 0.80 -17.55
CA HIS A 444 -15.77 1.56 -18.78
C HIS A 444 -15.74 0.70 -20.05
N LEU A 445 -14.87 -0.32 -20.10
CA LEU A 445 -14.69 -1.24 -21.22
C LEU A 445 -14.87 -2.70 -20.76
N PRO A 446 -15.22 -3.63 -21.67
CA PRO A 446 -15.65 -3.39 -23.05
C PRO A 446 -17.07 -2.80 -23.12
N SER A 447 -17.28 -1.86 -24.03
CA SER A 447 -18.51 -1.10 -24.18
C SER A 447 -19.22 -1.36 -25.52
N ALA A 448 -18.48 -1.75 -26.57
CA ALA A 448 -19.04 -2.00 -27.90
C ALA A 448 -19.91 -3.26 -27.92
N ALA A 449 -19.49 -4.33 -27.23
CA ALA A 449 -20.27 -5.54 -27.05
C ALA A 449 -21.65 -5.26 -26.43
N ILE A 450 -21.68 -4.45 -25.36
CA ILE A 450 -22.93 -4.06 -24.69
C ILE A 450 -23.84 -3.28 -25.65
N ARG A 451 -23.27 -2.40 -26.49
CA ARG A 451 -24.06 -1.68 -27.51
C ARG A 451 -24.61 -2.59 -28.61
N ALA A 452 -23.95 -3.70 -28.93
CA ALA A 452 -24.40 -4.64 -29.96
C ALA A 452 -25.66 -5.42 -29.55
N ALA A 453 -25.98 -5.54 -28.26
CA ALA A 453 -27.22 -6.14 -27.77
C ALA A 453 -28.49 -5.33 -28.12
N GLY A 454 -28.34 -4.10 -28.63
CA GLY A 454 -29.43 -3.28 -29.15
C GLY A 454 -29.68 -1.99 -28.37
N LYS A 455 -30.89 -1.44 -28.58
CA LYS A 455 -31.34 -0.19 -27.97
C LYS A 455 -32.11 -0.47 -26.68
N GLY A 456 -31.84 0.32 -25.64
CA GLY A 456 -32.51 0.25 -24.34
C GLY A 456 -31.68 -0.40 -23.24
N ALA A 457 -32.00 -0.06 -22.00
CA ALA A 457 -31.31 -0.57 -20.80
C ALA A 457 -31.43 -2.10 -20.66
N LYS A 458 -32.66 -2.61 -20.82
CA LYS A 458 -32.99 -4.03 -20.59
C LYS A 458 -32.17 -4.98 -21.47
N THR A 459 -32.05 -4.68 -22.76
CA THR A 459 -31.29 -5.49 -23.73
C THR A 459 -29.79 -5.43 -23.46
N ARG A 460 -29.26 -4.24 -23.14
CA ARG A 460 -27.85 -4.06 -22.79
C ARG A 460 -27.46 -4.78 -21.49
N MET A 461 -28.32 -4.71 -20.48
CA MET A 461 -28.12 -5.43 -19.22
C MET A 461 -28.16 -6.94 -19.40
N GLN A 462 -28.79 -7.47 -20.45
CA GLN A 462 -28.88 -8.90 -20.68
C GLN A 462 -27.50 -9.54 -20.87
N VAL A 463 -26.55 -8.84 -21.50
CA VAL A 463 -25.17 -9.31 -21.63
C VAL A 463 -24.51 -9.46 -20.26
N LEU A 464 -24.72 -8.48 -19.38
CA LEU A 464 -24.19 -8.50 -18.01
C LEU A 464 -24.88 -9.57 -17.15
N LYS A 465 -26.19 -9.77 -17.34
CA LYS A 465 -26.93 -10.87 -16.68
C LYS A 465 -26.43 -12.23 -17.14
N ARG A 466 -26.09 -12.38 -18.43
CA ARG A 466 -25.46 -13.60 -18.93
C ARG A 466 -24.10 -13.82 -18.30
N ALA A 467 -23.26 -12.78 -18.25
CA ALA A 467 -21.95 -12.84 -17.58
C ALA A 467 -22.09 -13.25 -16.10
N GLU A 468 -23.08 -12.71 -15.39
CA GLU A 468 -23.39 -13.09 -14.03
C GLU A 468 -23.79 -14.58 -13.90
N ILE A 469 -24.63 -15.09 -14.82
CA ILE A 469 -25.00 -16.52 -14.84
C ILE A 469 -23.78 -17.41 -15.06
N CYS A 470 -22.82 -16.95 -15.87
CA CYS A 470 -21.53 -17.58 -16.09
C CYS A 470 -20.56 -17.44 -14.90
N ARG A 471 -21.00 -16.82 -13.78
CA ARG A 471 -20.23 -16.60 -12.54
C ARG A 471 -19.01 -15.70 -12.70
N LEU A 472 -19.07 -14.77 -13.66
CA LEU A 472 -18.14 -13.65 -13.77
C LEU A 472 -18.41 -12.57 -12.72
#